data_AF-A0AAJ0FTH4-F1
#
_entry.id   AF-A0AAJ0FTH4-F1
#
_cell.length_a   1.000
_cell.length_b   1.000
_cell.length_c   1.000
_cell.angle_alpha   90.00
_cell.angle_beta   90.00
_cell.angle_gamma   90.00
#
_symmetry.space_group_name_H-M   'P 1'
#
loop_
_entity.id
_entity.type
_entity.pdbx_description
1 polymer ?
#
loop_
_entity_poly.entity_id
_entity_poly.type
_entity_poly.pdbx_seq_one_letter_code
_entity_poly.pdbx_strand_id
1 'polypeptide(L)'
;MDIQILSDLHLESPKAYDLYNIPSKAPYLALLGDIGNVVAHKDDILTFLTRHLRQFKAIVFVPGNHEAYHSSWEETITVLRAFEEQVECDSSLGHFAVLDRGTYRPPGSDTVILGCSLFSYVPDESQMDVEMGLNDFFLIKDWTVADHNNAHRRDLAWLNNEIAKLEDYYNATNIIILTHWSPSQIPGVVDPTHMGSPIASGFSTDLVNERCFTSTKVKVWAFGHTHYNCDISIERESDAGVLRLLANQRGYYFAKADGFDVEKTIRL
;
A
#
# COMPACT_ATOMS: atom_id res chain seq x y z
N MET A 1 -10.34 -15.88 4.93
CA MET A 1 -9.17 -15.21 5.52
C MET A 1 -9.58 -13.80 5.92
N ASP A 2 -9.21 -13.37 7.13
CA ASP A 2 -9.60 -12.07 7.69
C ASP A 2 -8.35 -11.19 7.87
N ILE A 3 -8.37 -9.96 7.37
CA ILE A 3 -7.26 -9.01 7.48
C ILE A 3 -7.76 -7.60 7.76
N GLN A 4 -7.12 -6.92 8.69
CA GLN A 4 -7.37 -5.52 9.04
C GLN A 4 -6.54 -4.63 8.12
N ILE A 5 -7.14 -3.57 7.56
CA ILE A 5 -6.49 -2.71 6.56
C ILE A 5 -6.39 -1.29 7.08
N LEU A 6 -5.18 -0.74 7.14
CA LEU A 6 -4.92 0.66 7.52
C LEU A 6 -3.82 1.27 6.65
N SER A 7 -3.89 2.57 6.42
CA SER A 7 -2.85 3.34 5.72
C SER A 7 -2.85 4.80 6.17
N ASP A 8 -1.84 5.55 5.74
CA ASP A 8 -1.79 7.01 5.88
C ASP A 8 -1.98 7.44 7.33
N LEU A 9 -1.32 6.72 8.25
CA LEU A 9 -1.40 7.00 9.69
C LEU A 9 -0.64 8.27 10.05
N HIS A 10 0.38 8.64 9.28
CA HIS A 10 1.23 9.82 9.47
C HIS A 10 1.71 9.99 10.92
N LEU A 11 2.30 8.95 11.49
CA LEU A 11 2.75 8.96 12.88
C LEU A 11 4.02 9.78 13.10
N GLU A 12 4.65 10.28 12.03
CA GLU A 12 5.81 11.16 12.02
C GLU A 12 5.46 12.62 12.36
N SER A 13 4.22 13.07 12.10
CA SER A 13 3.86 14.49 12.17
C SER A 13 2.45 14.73 12.76
N PRO A 14 2.35 15.00 14.08
CA PRO A 14 3.42 14.94 15.07
C PRO A 14 3.83 13.50 15.37
N LYS A 15 5.06 13.30 15.89
CA LYS A 15 5.52 12.01 16.39
C LYS A 15 4.53 11.41 17.38
N ALA A 16 3.92 10.29 17.02
CA ALA A 16 2.87 9.61 17.78
C ALA A 16 2.99 8.08 17.79
N TYR A 17 4.15 7.53 17.42
CA TYR A 17 4.41 6.08 17.35
C TYR A 17 4.17 5.36 18.68
N ASP A 18 4.48 6.00 19.81
CA ASP A 18 4.29 5.47 21.16
C ASP A 18 2.83 5.59 21.63
N LEU A 19 2.12 6.64 21.21
CA LEU A 19 0.74 6.94 21.60
C LEU A 19 -0.31 6.19 20.76
N TYR A 20 -0.05 5.95 19.48
CA TYR A 20 -1.03 5.35 18.58
C TYR A 20 -1.08 3.83 18.72
N ASN A 21 -2.27 3.29 18.98
CA ASN A 21 -2.52 1.86 19.14
C ASN A 21 -3.55 1.38 18.13
N ILE A 22 -3.22 0.33 17.38
CA ILE A 22 -4.15 -0.36 16.50
C ILE A 22 -4.75 -1.53 17.28
N PRO A 23 -6.06 -1.51 17.60
CA PRO A 23 -6.70 -2.67 18.21
C PRO A 23 -6.71 -3.83 17.23
N SER A 24 -6.30 -5.02 17.68
CA SER A 24 -6.37 -6.24 16.87
C SER A 24 -7.81 -6.66 16.63
N LYS A 25 -8.26 -6.57 15.37
CA LYS A 25 -9.61 -6.94 14.91
C LYS A 25 -9.61 -8.07 13.89
N ALA A 26 -8.43 -8.47 13.41
CA ALA A 26 -8.21 -9.64 12.58
C ALA A 26 -6.85 -10.28 12.89
N PRO A 27 -6.60 -11.54 12.49
CA PRO A 27 -5.30 -12.17 12.71
C PRO A 27 -4.14 -11.51 11.95
N TYR A 28 -4.43 -10.88 10.81
CA TYR A 28 -3.45 -10.21 9.96
C TYR A 28 -3.73 -8.71 9.92
N LEU A 29 -2.69 -7.90 9.85
CA LEU A 29 -2.77 -6.46 9.65
C LEU A 29 -2.04 -6.09 8.35
N ALA A 30 -2.71 -5.39 7.44
CA ALA A 30 -2.08 -4.73 6.31
C ALA A 30 -1.87 -3.25 6.63
N LEU A 31 -0.63 -2.78 6.43
CA LEU A 31 -0.25 -1.38 6.53
C LEU A 31 0.16 -0.91 5.13
N LEU A 32 -0.65 -0.05 4.51
CA LEU A 32 -0.56 0.28 3.08
C LEU A 32 0.09 1.64 2.82
N GLY A 33 1.27 1.83 3.40
CA GLY A 33 2.10 3.03 3.26
C GLY A 33 1.64 4.19 4.14
N ASP A 34 2.54 5.17 4.25
CA ASP A 34 2.37 6.40 5.02
C ASP A 34 2.07 6.15 6.50
N ILE A 35 2.74 5.15 7.08
CA ILE A 35 2.74 4.88 8.51
C ILE A 35 3.69 5.85 9.22
N GLY A 36 4.84 6.09 8.60
CA GLY A 36 5.72 7.22 8.89
C GLY A 36 7.18 6.97 8.50
N ASN A 37 8.06 7.93 8.75
CA ASN A 37 9.42 7.91 8.22
C ASN A 37 10.26 6.75 8.80
N VAL A 38 10.74 5.85 7.93
CA VAL A 38 11.44 4.62 8.34
C VAL A 38 12.83 4.91 8.85
N VAL A 39 13.60 5.71 8.11
CA VAL A 39 15.01 5.93 8.45
C VAL A 39 15.16 7.05 9.46
N ALA A 40 14.46 8.17 9.24
CA ALA A 40 14.52 9.33 10.15
C ALA A 40 13.99 8.99 11.55
N HIS A 41 12.95 8.16 11.66
CA HIS A 41 12.31 7.77 12.93
C HIS A 41 12.45 6.26 13.22
N LYS A 42 13.57 5.66 12.80
CA LYS A 42 13.81 4.21 12.85
C LYS A 42 13.43 3.55 14.18
N ASP A 43 13.97 4.02 15.29
CA ASP A 43 13.71 3.37 16.58
C ASP A 43 12.23 3.46 16.97
N ASP A 44 11.57 4.59 16.66
CA ASP A 44 10.17 4.84 16.99
C ASP A 44 9.23 3.91 16.18
N ILE A 45 9.40 3.86 14.85
CA ILE A 45 8.55 3.05 13.97
C ILE A 45 8.77 1.55 14.15
N LEU A 46 10.02 1.11 14.35
CA LEU A 46 10.31 -0.31 14.58
C LEU A 46 9.77 -0.76 15.95
N THR A 47 9.82 0.11 16.97
CA THR A 47 9.17 -0.14 18.26
C THR A 47 7.65 -0.23 18.12
N PHE A 48 7.05 0.66 17.33
CA PHE A 48 5.62 0.62 17.02
C PHE A 48 5.23 -0.70 16.34
N LEU A 49 5.96 -1.12 15.30
CA LEU A 49 5.71 -2.39 14.59
C LEU A 49 5.88 -3.60 15.52
N THR A 50 6.97 -3.64 16.30
CA THR A 50 7.24 -4.70 17.29
C THR A 50 6.11 -4.85 18.30
N ARG A 51 5.57 -3.73 18.80
CA ARG A 51 4.44 -3.75 19.74
C ARG A 51 3.20 -4.40 19.13
N HIS A 52 2.90 -4.12 17.87
CA HIS A 52 1.74 -4.68 17.18
C HIS A 52 1.97 -6.12 16.72
N LEU A 53 3.20 -6.52 16.38
CA LEU A 53 3.53 -7.92 16.07
C LEU A 53 3.27 -8.89 17.24
N ARG A 54 3.14 -8.41 18.48
CA ARG A 54 2.69 -9.22 19.63
C ARG A 54 1.19 -9.53 19.62
N GLN A 55 0.40 -8.83 18.80
CA GLN A 55 -1.06 -8.89 18.78
C GLN A 55 -1.61 -9.44 17.45
N PHE A 56 -0.79 -9.48 16.40
CA PHE A 56 -1.13 -9.99 15.07
C PHE A 56 -0.27 -11.20 14.72
N LYS A 57 -0.84 -12.16 14.00
CA LYS A 57 -0.09 -13.29 13.44
C LYS A 57 0.90 -12.84 12.37
N ALA A 58 0.54 -11.83 11.59
CA ALA A 58 1.48 -11.11 10.76
C ALA A 58 1.06 -9.67 10.50
N ILE A 59 2.05 -8.81 10.27
CA ILE A 59 1.89 -7.50 9.65
C ILE A 59 2.44 -7.59 8.23
N VAL A 60 1.58 -7.32 7.26
CA VAL A 60 1.91 -7.21 5.83
C VAL A 60 2.08 -5.72 5.52
N PHE A 61 3.30 -5.31 5.20
CA PHE A 61 3.67 -3.90 5.12
C PHE A 61 4.03 -3.53 3.68
N VAL A 62 3.28 -2.59 3.10
CA VAL A 62 3.62 -1.96 1.81
C VAL A 62 4.17 -0.57 2.12
N PRO A 63 5.39 -0.22 1.72
CA PRO A 63 5.92 1.13 1.91
C PRO A 63 5.25 2.13 0.95
N GLY A 64 4.92 3.31 1.47
CA GLY A 64 4.52 4.51 0.76
C GLY A 64 5.65 5.53 0.64
N ASN A 65 5.35 6.74 0.18
CA ASN A 65 6.35 7.81 0.01
C ASN A 65 6.88 8.32 1.36
N HIS A 66 6.04 8.44 2.40
CA HIS A 66 6.50 8.97 3.69
C HIS A 66 7.45 8.03 4.41
N GLU A 67 7.42 6.72 4.14
CA GLU A 67 8.44 5.81 4.65
C GLU A 67 9.85 6.26 4.25
N ALA A 68 10.02 6.85 3.06
CA ALA A 68 11.29 7.28 2.50
C ALA A 68 11.63 8.77 2.71
N TYR A 69 10.73 9.57 3.29
CA TYR A 69 11.02 10.98 3.55
C TYR A 69 12.23 11.15 4.47
N HIS A 70 13.08 12.13 4.11
CA HIS A 70 14.36 12.44 4.74
C HIS A 70 15.42 11.32 4.64
N SER A 71 15.26 10.42 3.67
CA SER A 71 16.21 9.35 3.33
C SER A 71 16.03 8.95 1.85
N SER A 72 16.68 7.88 1.39
CA SER A 72 16.44 7.32 0.06
C SER A 72 15.50 6.12 0.13
N TRP A 73 14.90 5.78 -1.02
CA TRP A 73 14.11 4.56 -1.16
C TRP A 73 14.91 3.31 -0.81
N GLU A 74 16.18 3.23 -1.25
CA GLU A 74 17.05 2.08 -1.01
C GLU A 74 17.37 1.89 0.48
N GLU A 75 17.70 2.96 1.21
CA GLU A 75 17.95 2.91 2.65
C GLU A 75 16.70 2.47 3.42
N THR A 76 15.53 2.98 3.00
CA THR A 76 14.22 2.63 3.56
C THR A 76 13.93 1.13 3.44
N ILE A 77 14.05 0.58 2.23
CA ILE A 77 13.84 -0.87 2.01
C ILE A 77 14.87 -1.69 2.79
N THR A 78 16.13 -1.25 2.84
CA THR A 78 17.19 -1.94 3.60
C THR A 78 16.84 -2.05 5.08
N VAL A 79 16.35 -0.97 5.70
CA VAL A 79 15.93 -0.98 7.11
C VAL A 79 14.73 -1.90 7.32
N LEU A 80 13.73 -1.85 6.46
CA LEU A 80 12.54 -2.70 6.56
C LEU A 80 12.88 -4.19 6.41
N ARG A 81 13.77 -4.56 5.47
CA ARG A 81 14.23 -5.95 5.27
C ARG A 81 15.07 -6.44 6.45
N ALA A 82 15.96 -5.61 6.98
CA ALA A 82 16.71 -5.98 8.19
C ALA A 82 15.78 -6.22 9.40
N PHE A 83 14.70 -5.44 9.51
CA PHE A 83 13.69 -5.66 10.55
C PHE A 83 12.88 -6.95 10.32
N GLU A 84 12.51 -7.25 9.07
CA GLU A 84 11.88 -8.53 8.69
C GLU A 84 12.73 -9.74 9.11
N GLU A 85 14.03 -9.73 8.81
CA GLU A 85 14.97 -10.79 9.24
C GLU A 85 15.08 -10.90 10.78
N GLN A 86 15.11 -9.75 11.47
CA GLN A 86 15.18 -9.72 12.93
C GLN A 86 13.92 -10.32 13.57
N VAL A 87 12.73 -9.98 13.05
CA VAL A 87 11.45 -10.48 13.56
C VAL A 87 11.33 -11.99 13.35
N GLU A 88 11.79 -12.51 12.21
CA GLU A 88 11.74 -13.96 11.93
C GLU A 88 12.57 -14.79 12.93
N CYS A 89 13.58 -14.18 13.57
CA CYS A 89 14.39 -14.82 14.61
C CYS A 89 13.75 -14.78 16.01
N ASP A 90 12.65 -14.04 16.22
CA ASP A 90 11.97 -13.89 17.50
C ASP A 90 10.60 -14.57 17.50
N SER A 91 10.57 -15.81 18.00
CA SER A 91 9.34 -16.61 18.11
C SER A 91 8.24 -16.02 19.02
N SER A 92 8.52 -14.94 19.77
CA SER A 92 7.52 -14.24 20.58
C SER A 92 6.69 -13.21 19.80
N LEU A 93 7.10 -12.94 18.55
CA LEU A 93 6.43 -12.04 17.63
C LEU A 93 5.69 -12.83 16.54
N GLY A 94 4.65 -12.21 15.96
CA GLY A 94 4.13 -12.64 14.66
C GLY A 94 5.11 -12.33 13.53
N HIS A 95 4.74 -12.64 12.29
CA HIS A 95 5.60 -12.39 11.13
C HIS A 95 5.50 -10.94 10.65
N PHE A 96 6.60 -10.36 10.24
CA PHE A 96 6.61 -9.12 9.49
C PHE A 96 6.91 -9.45 8.03
N ALA A 97 6.12 -8.94 7.09
CA ALA A 97 6.31 -9.20 5.66
C ALA A 97 6.35 -7.88 4.89
N VAL A 98 7.51 -7.50 4.37
CA VAL A 98 7.66 -6.28 3.57
C VAL A 98 7.35 -6.60 2.11
N LEU A 99 6.35 -5.92 1.54
CA LEU A 99 5.91 -6.11 0.16
C LEU A 99 6.38 -4.95 -0.72
N ASP A 100 7.63 -5.03 -1.17
CA ASP A 100 8.19 -4.25 -2.29
C ASP A 100 8.37 -5.21 -3.48
N ARG A 101 7.31 -5.36 -4.29
CA ARG A 101 7.17 -6.45 -5.29
C ARG A 101 7.30 -7.83 -4.64
N GLY A 102 6.49 -8.07 -3.62
CA GLY A 102 6.51 -9.27 -2.78
C GLY A 102 5.18 -10.00 -2.71
N THR A 103 5.25 -11.26 -2.29
CA THR A 103 4.09 -12.16 -2.16
C THR A 103 4.02 -12.67 -0.73
N TYR A 104 2.84 -12.57 -0.09
CA TYR A 104 2.56 -13.18 1.19
C TYR A 104 1.46 -14.24 1.06
N ARG A 105 1.69 -15.42 1.64
CA ARG A 105 0.74 -16.53 1.66
C ARG A 105 0.34 -16.83 3.10
N PRO A 106 -0.83 -16.35 3.55
CA PRO A 106 -1.34 -16.68 4.88
C PRO A 106 -1.39 -18.20 5.08
N PRO A 107 -0.78 -18.76 6.15
CA PRO A 107 -0.74 -20.20 6.37
C PRO A 107 -2.14 -20.83 6.40
N GLY A 108 -2.33 -21.92 5.65
CA GLY A 108 -3.61 -22.64 5.58
C GLY A 108 -4.70 -21.93 4.77
N SER A 109 -4.36 -20.90 3.98
CA SER A 109 -5.29 -20.18 3.10
C SER A 109 -5.05 -20.52 1.63
N ASP A 110 -6.11 -20.47 0.82
CA ASP A 110 -6.07 -20.50 -0.65
C ASP A 110 -5.93 -19.09 -1.26
N THR A 111 -5.84 -18.07 -0.39
CA THR A 111 -5.65 -16.67 -0.74
C THR A 111 -4.15 -16.34 -0.88
N VAL A 112 -3.81 -15.60 -1.92
CA VAL A 112 -2.47 -15.01 -2.11
C VAL A 112 -2.57 -13.50 -1.99
N ILE A 113 -1.63 -12.91 -1.27
CA ILE A 113 -1.48 -11.46 -1.19
C ILE A 113 -0.28 -11.05 -2.03
N LEU A 114 -0.51 -10.19 -3.01
CA LEU A 114 0.55 -9.52 -3.77
C LEU A 114 0.63 -8.08 -3.30
N GLY A 115 1.85 -7.56 -3.15
CA GLY A 115 2.03 -6.15 -2.81
C GLY A 115 3.30 -5.52 -3.34
N CYS A 116 3.15 -4.26 -3.69
CA CYS A 116 4.19 -3.33 -4.07
C CYS A 116 3.66 -1.92 -3.80
N SER A 117 4.53 -0.92 -3.75
CA SER A 117 4.09 0.47 -3.63
C SER A 117 3.16 0.88 -4.78
N LEU A 118 3.48 0.43 -6.00
CA LEU A 118 2.81 0.79 -7.25
C LEU A 118 2.85 2.30 -7.49
N PHE A 119 4.03 2.90 -7.41
CA PHE A 119 4.23 4.31 -7.78
C PHE A 119 3.41 4.67 -9.02
N SER A 120 2.78 5.84 -9.06
CA SER A 120 1.97 6.25 -10.20
C SER A 120 2.83 6.55 -11.44
N TYR A 121 2.20 6.57 -12.62
CA TYR A 121 2.77 7.09 -13.84
C TYR A 121 2.47 8.59 -13.97
N VAL A 122 3.54 9.37 -14.17
CA VAL A 122 3.51 10.81 -14.40
C VAL A 122 3.84 11.08 -15.88
N PRO A 123 2.86 11.44 -16.72
CA PRO A 123 3.10 11.83 -18.10
C PRO A 123 3.93 13.12 -18.22
N ASP A 124 4.69 13.23 -19.32
CA ASP A 124 5.55 14.38 -19.62
C ASP A 124 4.77 15.71 -19.55
N GLU A 125 3.52 15.73 -20.00
CA GLU A 125 2.67 16.93 -19.98
C GLU A 125 2.35 17.45 -18.57
N SER A 126 2.38 16.57 -17.56
CA SER A 126 2.09 16.89 -16.16
C SER A 126 3.33 16.89 -15.27
N GLN A 127 4.50 16.54 -15.81
CA GLN A 127 5.72 16.32 -15.04
C GLN A 127 6.08 17.53 -14.18
N MET A 128 6.10 18.73 -14.77
CA MET A 128 6.49 19.95 -14.08
C MET A 128 5.56 20.26 -12.90
N ASP A 129 4.25 20.15 -13.10
CA ASP A 129 3.26 20.40 -12.05
C ASP A 129 3.38 19.39 -10.92
N VAL A 130 3.54 18.10 -11.25
CA VAL A 130 3.70 17.02 -10.27
C VAL A 130 5.01 17.15 -9.49
N GLU A 131 6.12 17.41 -10.19
CA GLU A 131 7.46 17.55 -9.60
C GLU A 131 7.50 18.70 -8.59
N MET A 132 6.86 19.83 -8.91
CA MET A 132 6.78 20.98 -8.00
C MET A 132 5.67 20.85 -6.94
N GLY A 133 4.64 20.03 -7.20
CA GLY A 133 3.46 19.91 -6.35
C GLY A 133 3.55 18.83 -5.27
N LEU A 134 4.42 17.82 -5.42
CA LEU A 134 4.59 16.73 -4.47
C LEU A 134 5.88 16.84 -3.68
N ASN A 135 5.77 16.64 -2.37
CA ASN A 135 6.93 16.64 -1.47
C ASN A 135 7.89 15.47 -1.72
N ASP A 136 7.43 14.40 -2.37
CA ASP A 136 8.22 13.22 -2.76
C ASP A 136 9.56 13.62 -3.40
N PHE A 137 9.51 14.54 -4.35
CA PHE A 137 10.69 14.99 -5.13
C PHE A 137 11.60 15.97 -4.39
N PHE A 138 11.21 16.39 -3.19
CA PHE A 138 12.00 17.27 -2.32
C PHE A 138 12.52 16.56 -1.07
N LEU A 139 11.73 15.61 -0.54
CA LEU A 139 11.99 14.96 0.75
C LEU A 139 12.58 13.56 0.59
N ILE A 140 12.34 12.88 -0.53
CA ILE A 140 13.03 11.63 -0.85
C ILE A 140 14.34 11.97 -1.55
N LYS A 141 15.45 11.53 -0.97
CA LYS A 141 16.79 11.78 -1.46
C LYS A 141 16.98 11.15 -2.84
N ASP A 142 17.50 11.96 -3.76
CA ASP A 142 17.86 11.57 -5.14
C ASP A 142 16.70 10.91 -5.91
N TRP A 143 15.44 11.29 -5.62
CA TRP A 143 14.25 10.74 -6.27
C TRP A 143 13.70 11.70 -7.32
N THR A 144 13.83 11.32 -8.60
CA THR A 144 13.29 12.11 -9.72
C THR A 144 11.97 11.55 -10.24
N VAL A 145 11.24 12.32 -11.06
CA VAL A 145 10.07 11.82 -11.79
C VAL A 145 10.44 10.64 -12.71
N ALA A 146 11.65 10.62 -13.26
CA ALA A 146 12.13 9.50 -14.06
C ALA A 146 12.29 8.22 -13.23
N ASP A 147 12.81 8.33 -12.00
CA ASP A 147 12.94 7.21 -11.06
C ASP A 147 11.56 6.71 -10.63
N HIS A 148 10.63 7.63 -10.33
CA HIS A 148 9.23 7.35 -10.01
C HIS A 148 8.53 6.55 -11.12
N ASN A 149 8.59 7.03 -12.36
CA ASN A 149 8.05 6.35 -13.53
C ASN A 149 8.74 5.01 -13.81
N ASN A 150 10.04 4.90 -13.50
CA ASN A 150 10.76 3.64 -13.59
C ASN A 150 10.31 2.64 -12.53
N ALA A 151 10.02 3.09 -11.31
CA ALA A 151 9.45 2.28 -10.26
C ALA A 151 8.04 1.80 -10.63
N HIS A 152 7.16 2.69 -11.12
CA HIS A 152 5.82 2.34 -11.63
C HIS A 152 5.89 1.18 -12.62
N ARG A 153 6.75 1.31 -13.65
CA ARG A 153 6.88 0.30 -14.71
C ARG A 153 7.33 -1.05 -14.17
N ARG A 154 8.28 -1.07 -13.22
CA ARG A 154 8.76 -2.31 -12.59
C ARG A 154 7.67 -2.95 -11.74
N ASP A 155 6.92 -2.16 -10.99
CA ASP A 155 5.84 -2.61 -10.12
C ASP A 155 4.70 -3.21 -10.93
N LEU A 156 4.23 -2.50 -11.97
CA LEU A 156 3.16 -2.96 -12.85
C LEU A 156 3.56 -4.23 -13.61
N ALA A 157 4.77 -4.26 -14.18
CA ALA A 157 5.28 -5.43 -14.89
C ALA A 157 5.39 -6.64 -13.96
N TRP A 158 5.92 -6.47 -12.74
CA TRP A 158 5.98 -7.53 -11.74
C TRP A 158 4.58 -8.04 -11.37
N LEU A 159 3.64 -7.13 -11.07
CA LEU A 159 2.30 -7.49 -10.64
C LEU A 159 1.56 -8.29 -11.72
N ASN A 160 1.57 -7.82 -12.96
CA ASN A 160 0.97 -8.54 -14.10
C ASN A 160 1.61 -9.92 -14.33
N ASN A 161 2.92 -10.04 -14.16
CA ASN A 161 3.63 -11.31 -14.30
C ASN A 161 3.29 -12.30 -13.16
N GLU A 162 3.17 -11.83 -11.92
CA GLU A 162 2.77 -12.70 -10.79
C GLU A 162 1.32 -13.16 -10.92
N ILE A 163 0.41 -12.28 -11.36
CA ILE A 163 -0.97 -12.67 -11.66
C ILE A 163 -1.01 -13.76 -12.73
N ALA A 164 -0.26 -13.61 -13.82
CA ALA A 164 -0.17 -14.62 -14.87
C ALA A 164 0.23 -16.00 -14.34
N LYS A 165 1.28 -16.04 -13.51
CA LYS A 165 1.73 -17.29 -12.88
C LYS A 165 0.65 -17.89 -12.00
N LEU A 166 -0.01 -17.08 -11.17
CA LEU A 166 -1.05 -17.56 -10.26
C LEU A 166 -2.30 -18.05 -11.01
N GLU A 167 -2.59 -17.49 -12.18
CA GLU A 167 -3.63 -18.00 -13.09
C GLU A 167 -3.30 -19.42 -13.54
N ASP A 168 -2.06 -19.65 -13.99
CA ASP A 168 -1.59 -20.94 -14.53
C ASP A 168 -1.50 -22.07 -13.48
N TYR A 169 -1.10 -21.77 -12.24
CA TYR A 169 -0.70 -22.80 -11.27
C TYR A 169 -1.82 -23.40 -10.39
N TYR A 170 -3.11 -23.07 -10.60
CA TYR A 170 -4.29 -23.54 -9.83
C TYR A 170 -4.18 -23.55 -8.28
N ASN A 171 -3.15 -22.96 -7.70
CA ASN A 171 -2.85 -23.00 -6.25
C ASN A 171 -3.33 -21.75 -5.50
N ALA A 172 -3.99 -20.84 -6.20
CA ALA A 172 -4.62 -19.66 -5.67
C ALA A 172 -6.01 -19.52 -6.31
N THR A 173 -7.02 -19.41 -5.47
CA THR A 173 -8.42 -19.16 -5.84
C THR A 173 -8.77 -17.68 -5.68
N ASN A 174 -8.13 -17.01 -4.72
CA ASN A 174 -8.37 -15.63 -4.36
C ASN A 174 -7.05 -14.87 -4.29
N ILE A 175 -7.01 -13.69 -4.91
CA ILE A 175 -5.87 -12.77 -4.87
C ILE A 175 -6.33 -11.45 -4.24
N ILE A 176 -5.58 -11.00 -3.25
CA ILE A 176 -5.62 -9.63 -2.72
C ILE A 176 -4.41 -8.89 -3.26
N ILE A 177 -4.63 -7.71 -3.82
CA ILE A 177 -3.57 -6.77 -4.17
C ILE A 177 -3.53 -5.66 -3.12
N LEU A 178 -2.34 -5.38 -2.60
CA LEU A 178 -2.08 -4.33 -1.63
C LEU A 178 -1.08 -3.34 -2.21
N THR A 179 -1.46 -2.07 -2.36
CA THR A 179 -0.60 -1.01 -2.89
C THR A 179 -0.64 0.22 -2.01
N HIS A 180 0.28 1.17 -2.21
CA HIS A 180 0.15 2.48 -1.57
C HIS A 180 -0.58 3.44 -2.52
N TRP A 181 -0.09 3.62 -3.74
CA TRP A 181 -0.75 4.45 -4.74
C TRP A 181 -2.03 3.80 -5.28
N SER A 182 -2.98 4.64 -5.70
CA SER A 182 -4.27 4.21 -6.22
C SER A 182 -4.17 3.63 -7.64
N PRO A 183 -4.82 2.47 -7.90
CA PRO A 183 -4.74 1.77 -9.19
C PRO A 183 -5.79 2.23 -10.21
N SER A 184 -6.62 3.23 -9.88
CA SER A 184 -7.69 3.66 -10.77
C SER A 184 -8.12 5.10 -10.53
N GLN A 185 -8.71 5.69 -11.57
CA GLN A 185 -9.32 7.01 -11.55
C GLN A 185 -10.84 6.97 -11.71
N ILE A 186 -11.46 5.80 -11.56
CA ILE A 186 -12.91 5.65 -11.73
C ILE A 186 -13.70 6.44 -10.67
N PRO A 187 -14.96 6.84 -10.98
CA PRO A 187 -15.82 7.50 -10.02
C PRO A 187 -16.00 6.70 -8.73
N GLY A 188 -15.84 7.37 -7.59
CA GLY A 188 -15.95 6.76 -6.26
C GLY A 188 -14.63 6.27 -5.66
N VAL A 189 -13.53 6.27 -6.44
CA VAL A 189 -12.16 5.98 -5.97
C VAL A 189 -11.33 7.25 -5.80
N VAL A 190 -11.67 8.30 -6.53
CA VAL A 190 -11.01 9.61 -6.49
C VAL A 190 -11.91 10.61 -5.77
N ASP A 191 -11.29 11.46 -4.95
CA ASP A 191 -11.98 12.60 -4.36
C ASP A 191 -12.51 13.54 -5.46
N PRO A 192 -13.82 13.80 -5.54
CA PRO A 192 -14.40 14.69 -6.55
C PRO A 192 -13.79 16.10 -6.55
N THR A 193 -13.25 16.57 -5.42
CA THR A 193 -12.61 17.89 -5.29
C THR A 193 -11.25 17.98 -6.00
N HIS A 194 -10.62 16.83 -6.28
CA HIS A 194 -9.33 16.73 -6.95
C HIS A 194 -9.46 16.31 -8.43
N MET A 195 -10.68 16.14 -8.93
CA MET A 195 -10.93 15.83 -10.33
C MET A 195 -10.39 16.94 -11.24
N GLY A 196 -9.50 16.56 -12.17
CA GLY A 196 -8.85 17.50 -13.08
C GLY A 196 -7.69 18.29 -12.47
N SER A 197 -7.21 17.92 -11.27
CA SER A 197 -6.00 18.50 -10.70
C SER A 197 -4.79 18.29 -11.62
N PRO A 198 -3.95 19.32 -11.87
CA PRO A 198 -2.73 19.18 -12.66
C PRO A 198 -1.75 18.15 -12.12
N ILE A 199 -1.84 17.84 -10.82
CA ILE A 199 -0.95 16.88 -10.14
C ILE A 199 -1.58 15.50 -9.92
N ALA A 200 -2.77 15.24 -10.46
CA ALA A 200 -3.52 14.00 -10.21
C ALA A 200 -2.74 12.72 -10.59
N SER A 201 -1.89 12.79 -11.62
CA SER A 201 -1.02 11.70 -12.06
C SER A 201 0.05 11.33 -11.03
N GLY A 202 0.34 12.20 -10.06
CA GLY A 202 1.21 11.89 -8.92
C GLY A 202 0.57 11.00 -7.84
N PHE A 203 -0.74 10.79 -7.89
CA PHE A 203 -1.49 10.03 -6.87
C PHE A 203 -2.07 8.71 -7.37
N SER A 204 -2.34 8.61 -8.67
CA SER A 204 -3.07 7.47 -9.23
C SER A 204 -2.69 7.21 -10.69
N THR A 205 -2.91 5.99 -11.16
CA THR A 205 -2.80 5.61 -12.57
C THR A 205 -3.96 4.72 -12.91
N ASP A 206 -4.60 4.93 -14.05
CA ASP A 206 -5.76 4.13 -14.42
C ASP A 206 -5.34 2.79 -15.05
N LEU A 207 -5.44 1.71 -14.28
CA LEU A 207 -4.99 0.38 -14.67
C LEU A 207 -6.14 -0.54 -15.09
N VAL A 208 -7.32 -0.01 -15.41
CA VAL A 208 -8.54 -0.80 -15.70
C VAL A 208 -8.36 -1.85 -16.80
N ASN A 209 -7.42 -1.65 -17.72
CA ASN A 209 -7.13 -2.57 -18.82
C ASN A 209 -5.98 -3.55 -18.53
N GLU A 210 -5.33 -3.44 -17.37
CA GLU A 210 -4.19 -4.27 -17.00
C GLU A 210 -4.64 -5.65 -16.50
N ARG A 211 -3.78 -6.66 -16.66
CA ARG A 211 -4.09 -8.04 -16.21
C ARG A 211 -4.37 -8.09 -14.70
N CYS A 212 -3.61 -7.34 -13.91
CA CYS A 212 -3.82 -7.23 -12.47
C CYS A 212 -5.19 -6.67 -12.08
N PHE A 213 -5.81 -5.87 -12.95
CA PHE A 213 -7.15 -5.35 -12.74
C PHE A 213 -8.22 -6.29 -13.29
N THR A 214 -7.98 -6.92 -14.44
CA THR A 214 -8.97 -7.73 -15.18
C THR A 214 -8.99 -9.21 -14.79
N SER A 215 -8.02 -9.70 -14.02
CA SER A 215 -7.98 -11.11 -13.59
C SER A 215 -9.18 -11.50 -12.73
N THR A 216 -9.83 -12.62 -13.09
CA THR A 216 -10.95 -13.21 -12.35
C THR A 216 -10.56 -13.65 -10.94
N LYS A 217 -9.27 -13.91 -10.69
CA LYS A 217 -8.75 -14.35 -9.39
C LYS A 217 -8.55 -13.19 -8.42
N VAL A 218 -8.38 -11.96 -8.92
CA VAL A 218 -8.25 -10.77 -8.09
C VAL A 218 -9.63 -10.39 -7.56
N LYS A 219 -9.78 -10.44 -6.24
CA LYS A 219 -11.05 -10.18 -5.54
C LYS A 219 -11.06 -8.83 -4.84
N VAL A 220 -9.91 -8.41 -4.34
CA VAL A 220 -9.75 -7.16 -3.59
C VAL A 220 -8.47 -6.46 -4.03
N TRP A 221 -8.56 -5.15 -4.22
CA TRP A 221 -7.41 -4.26 -4.32
C TRP A 221 -7.55 -3.18 -3.25
N ALA A 222 -6.66 -3.20 -2.27
CA ALA A 222 -6.60 -2.19 -1.23
C ALA A 222 -5.41 -1.24 -1.43
N PHE A 223 -5.62 0.05 -1.20
CA PHE A 223 -4.64 1.11 -1.43
C PHE A 223 -4.77 2.28 -0.43
N GLY A 224 -3.86 3.26 -0.52
CA GLY A 224 -3.79 4.48 0.31
C GLY A 224 -3.47 5.74 -0.51
N HIS A 225 -2.61 6.63 0.02
CA HIS A 225 -2.00 7.82 -0.60
C HIS A 225 -2.93 8.99 -0.95
N THR A 226 -4.17 8.71 -1.38
CA THR A 226 -5.09 9.74 -1.90
C THR A 226 -5.80 10.55 -0.80
N HIS A 227 -5.69 10.11 0.46
CA HIS A 227 -6.43 10.58 1.64
C HIS A 227 -7.95 10.60 1.45
N TYR A 228 -8.44 9.76 0.54
CA TYR A 228 -9.86 9.59 0.24
C TYR A 228 -10.27 8.14 0.49
N ASN A 229 -11.14 7.94 1.47
CA ASN A 229 -11.62 6.61 1.83
C ASN A 229 -12.72 6.14 0.89
N CYS A 230 -12.61 4.89 0.44
CA CYS A 230 -13.62 4.27 -0.40
C CYS A 230 -13.73 2.77 -0.08
N ASP A 231 -14.91 2.21 -0.30
CA ASP A 231 -15.15 0.77 -0.25
C ASP A 231 -16.23 0.44 -1.27
N ILE A 232 -15.81 0.19 -2.50
CA ILE A 232 -16.71 0.02 -3.64
C ILE A 232 -16.49 -1.34 -4.29
N SER A 233 -17.56 -1.90 -4.84
CA SER A 233 -17.50 -3.06 -5.71
C SER A 233 -17.80 -2.64 -7.13
N ILE A 234 -16.93 -3.02 -8.05
CA ILE A 234 -17.05 -2.72 -9.47
C ILE A 234 -17.26 -4.02 -10.25
N GLU A 235 -18.21 -3.99 -11.16
CA GLU A 235 -18.34 -5.04 -12.17
C GLU A 235 -17.32 -4.77 -13.27
N ARG A 236 -16.42 -5.73 -13.50
CA ARG A 236 -15.42 -5.64 -14.56
C ARG A 236 -15.99 -6.23 -15.85
N GLU A 237 -15.47 -5.75 -16.98
CA GLU A 237 -15.81 -6.30 -18.29
C GLU A 237 -15.34 -7.77 -18.44
N SER A 238 -15.84 -8.46 -19.46
CA SER A 238 -15.28 -9.75 -19.94
C SER A 238 -15.27 -10.91 -18.93
N ASP A 239 -16.40 -11.20 -18.28
CA ASP A 239 -16.56 -12.29 -17.29
C ASP A 239 -15.57 -12.26 -16.09
N ALA A 240 -14.79 -11.18 -15.95
CA ALA A 240 -13.82 -10.97 -14.87
C ALA A 240 -14.46 -10.90 -13.48
N GLY A 241 -15.78 -10.68 -13.43
CA GLY A 241 -16.56 -10.61 -12.20
C GLY A 241 -16.23 -9.37 -11.38
N VAL A 242 -16.69 -9.39 -10.13
CA VAL A 242 -16.59 -8.23 -9.22
C VAL A 242 -15.19 -8.07 -8.65
N LEU A 243 -14.67 -6.84 -8.70
CA LEU A 243 -13.50 -6.40 -7.94
C LEU A 243 -13.94 -5.44 -6.83
N ARG A 244 -13.47 -5.65 -5.61
CA ARG A 244 -13.63 -4.69 -4.52
C ARG A 244 -12.41 -3.78 -4.43
N LEU A 245 -12.61 -2.48 -4.59
CA LEU A 245 -11.59 -1.45 -4.37
C LEU A 245 -11.78 -0.83 -2.99
N LEU A 246 -10.71 -0.75 -2.21
CA LEU A 246 -10.78 -0.35 -0.80
C LEU A 246 -9.63 0.59 -0.43
N ALA A 247 -9.97 1.71 0.22
CA ALA A 247 -8.99 2.57 0.89
C ALA A 247 -9.50 2.89 2.30
N ASN A 248 -8.59 2.79 3.29
CA ASN A 248 -8.88 3.08 4.70
C ASN A 248 -7.69 3.82 5.34
N GLN A 249 -7.62 5.09 4.99
CA GLN A 249 -6.59 6.08 5.19
C GLN A 249 -6.99 6.96 6.36
N ARG A 250 -6.10 7.16 7.32
CA ARG A 250 -6.37 8.10 8.44
C ARG A 250 -6.24 9.56 7.99
N GLY A 251 -5.29 9.82 7.09
CA GLY A 251 -4.88 11.16 6.69
C GLY A 251 -4.06 11.87 7.78
N TYR A 252 -3.61 13.08 7.48
CA TYR A 252 -2.79 13.86 8.39
C TYR A 252 -3.47 14.14 9.73
N TYR A 253 -2.68 14.34 10.79
CA TYR A 253 -3.20 14.68 12.12
C TYR A 253 -4.14 15.89 12.10
N PHE A 254 -3.80 16.91 11.31
CA PHE A 254 -4.56 18.18 11.17
C PHE A 254 -5.60 18.16 10.05
N ALA A 255 -5.63 17.12 9.21
CA ALA A 255 -6.53 16.98 8.08
C ALA A 255 -6.87 15.49 7.90
N LYS A 256 -7.65 14.96 8.85
CA LYS A 256 -8.05 13.56 8.82
C LYS A 256 -8.99 13.30 7.65
N ALA A 257 -8.81 12.16 7.01
CA ALA A 257 -9.71 11.69 5.96
C ALA A 257 -11.06 11.26 6.56
N ASP A 258 -12.15 11.69 5.94
CA ASP A 258 -13.50 11.27 6.35
C ASP A 258 -13.68 9.76 6.14
N GLY A 259 -14.41 9.11 7.05
CA GLY A 259 -14.74 7.68 6.92
C GLY A 259 -13.64 6.70 7.34
N PHE A 260 -12.51 7.16 7.88
CA PHE A 260 -11.49 6.29 8.44
C PHE A 260 -12.05 5.43 9.57
N ASP A 261 -11.81 4.12 9.50
CA ASP A 261 -12.19 3.16 10.54
C ASP A 261 -10.97 2.37 10.98
N VAL A 262 -10.50 2.59 12.21
CA VAL A 262 -9.35 1.87 12.76
C VAL A 262 -9.60 0.36 12.88
N GLU A 263 -10.87 -0.07 12.92
CA GLU A 263 -11.28 -1.47 13.03
C GLU A 263 -11.58 -2.12 11.68
N LYS A 264 -11.32 -1.42 10.56
CA LYS A 264 -11.66 -1.90 9.21
C LYS A 264 -11.02 -3.24 8.89
N THR A 265 -11.86 -4.26 8.75
CA THR A 265 -11.45 -5.60 8.29
C THR A 265 -12.09 -5.96 6.97
N ILE A 266 -11.39 -6.76 6.18
CA ILE A 266 -11.97 -7.52 5.07
C ILE A 266 -11.94 -9.01 5.38
N ARG A 267 -12.95 -9.71 4.86
CA ARG A 267 -13.06 -11.17 4.92
C ARG A 267 -13.20 -11.70 3.50
N LEU A 268 -12.38 -12.69 3.18
CA LEU A 268 -12.46 -13.53 1.98
C LEU A 268 -12.87 -14.95 2.35
#